data_AF-R5M6J1-F1
#
_entry.id   AF-R5M6J1-F1
#
_cell.length_a   1.000
_cell.length_b   1.000
_cell.length_c   1.000
_cell.angle_alpha   90.00
_cell.angle_beta   90.00
_cell.angle_gamma   90.00
#
_symmetry.space_group_name_H-M   'P 1'
#
loop_
_entity.id
_entity.type
_entity.pdbx_description
1 polymer ?
#
loop_
_entity_poly.entity_id
_entity_poly.type
_entity_poly.pdbx_seq_one_letter_code
_entity_poly.pdbx_strand_id
1 'polypeptide(L)'
;MFILFAIHRRLVSRLVLLFMAIMTPLTLWLAVANPIKDCGCFGDAVILTNWETFYKNIVLLAAAIVLCVKPLGMPRFISRSNQWIVVTYTIIFILFSSSMCLYTLPTFDFRPYHIGANIKKGMEIPEGAKGPEFETTFILEKNGQRKEFTLDNYPDSTWTFIDSKTVQISEGYVPPIHDFSIQTTDGSEDITDSVLSRRGYSFLLISPHLEKADDTNFGDIDQIYEYCQNNNYPFYALTASTDEGIQHWRDITGAEYQFYLTDETTLKTIIRSNPGLLLLKDGVVIGKWSHNDLPQLNDQSPKLERTEYGQMPQNSVTGKISKIVLWYILPLLLLTFADRTWKFTKWIKEKEHSNKIYQLFKRKKNMRKKIVAGNWKMNMNLQDGIALAKELNETLNNNKPNCGVIICTPFIHLASIAQFLNQDVIALGAENCADKEKGAFTGEVSAEMVKSTGAQYVILGHSERRGYYGETPEILKEKVQLALKNGLKVIFCIGESLEEREAGKQNDVVKAELEGSVFNLTAEEFKNIVIAYEPIWAIGTGKTATAEQAEEIHAYIRSIVAEKYGKEVAEDTSILYGGSCKASNAPELFAKPDIDGGLIGGASLKAADFMGIIDAWK
;
A
#
# COMPACT_ATOMS: atom_id res chain seq x y z
N MET A 1 9.94 1.12 -15.53
CA MET A 1 8.83 1.39 -14.58
C MET A 1 9.07 2.57 -13.65
N PHE A 2 10.14 2.62 -12.86
CA PHE A 2 10.37 3.76 -11.94
C PHE A 2 10.52 5.12 -12.63
N ILE A 3 11.11 5.18 -13.82
CA ILE A 3 11.14 6.41 -14.66
C ILE A 3 9.70 6.82 -15.04
N LEU A 4 8.89 5.86 -15.51
CA LEU A 4 7.51 6.08 -15.98
C LEU A 4 6.60 6.64 -14.88
N PHE A 5 6.73 6.15 -13.65
CA PHE A 5 5.99 6.68 -12.48
C PHE A 5 6.70 7.84 -11.77
N ALA A 6 7.88 8.24 -12.27
CA ALA A 6 8.74 9.28 -11.71
C ALA A 6 9.06 9.07 -10.21
N ILE A 7 9.45 7.84 -9.86
CA ILE A 7 9.85 7.39 -8.52
C ILE A 7 11.35 7.64 -8.31
N HIS A 8 11.75 8.13 -7.13
CA HIS A 8 13.17 8.40 -6.78
C HIS A 8 13.97 9.10 -7.90
N ARG A 9 13.34 10.07 -8.59
CA ARG A 9 13.77 10.66 -9.87
C ARG A 9 15.27 10.98 -9.99
N ARG A 10 15.89 11.53 -8.94
CA ARG A 10 17.33 11.86 -8.95
C ARG A 10 18.22 10.61 -8.97
N LEU A 11 17.91 9.65 -8.10
CA LEU A 11 18.67 8.40 -7.98
C LEU A 11 18.49 7.56 -9.25
N VAL A 12 17.25 7.35 -9.67
CA VAL A 12 16.92 6.50 -10.82
C VAL A 12 17.54 7.05 -12.10
N SER A 13 17.47 8.37 -12.35
CA SER A 13 18.07 8.95 -13.56
C SER A 13 19.60 8.82 -13.58
N ARG A 14 20.27 8.91 -12.42
CA ARG A 14 21.72 8.69 -12.31
C ARG A 14 22.09 7.23 -12.55
N LEU A 15 21.34 6.29 -11.98
CA LEU A 15 21.57 4.85 -12.19
C LEU A 15 21.38 4.46 -13.65
N VAL A 16 20.35 5.01 -14.31
CA VAL A 16 20.10 4.77 -15.74
C VAL A 16 21.21 5.36 -16.60
N LEU A 17 21.67 6.59 -16.29
CA LEU A 17 22.81 7.18 -17.00
C LEU A 17 24.09 6.36 -16.79
N LEU A 18 24.36 5.90 -15.56
CA LEU A 18 25.51 5.05 -15.27
C LEU A 18 25.45 3.75 -16.07
N PHE A 19 24.29 3.08 -16.09
CA PHE A 19 24.09 1.87 -16.87
C PHE A 19 24.33 2.11 -18.36
N MET A 20 23.77 3.18 -18.92
CA MET A 20 23.97 3.51 -20.34
C MET A 20 25.40 3.94 -20.65
N ALA A 21 26.08 4.64 -19.75
CA ALA A 21 27.48 5.05 -19.90
C ALA A 21 28.43 3.86 -19.92
N ILE A 22 28.07 2.74 -19.27
CA ILE A 22 28.82 1.47 -19.33
C ILE A 22 28.43 0.67 -20.57
N MET A 23 27.13 0.54 -20.85
CA MET A 23 26.64 -0.29 -21.96
C MET A 23 26.98 0.29 -23.34
N THR A 24 27.02 1.62 -23.51
CA THR A 24 27.26 2.23 -24.83
C THR A 24 28.68 1.97 -25.34
N PRO A 25 29.76 2.18 -24.55
CA PRO A 25 31.11 1.79 -24.94
C PRO A 25 31.26 0.28 -25.15
N LEU A 26 30.59 -0.55 -24.34
CA LEU A 26 30.58 -1.99 -24.51
C LEU A 26 29.98 -2.39 -25.87
N THR A 27 28.86 -1.78 -26.26
CA THR A 27 28.25 -2.04 -27.57
C THR A 27 29.04 -1.46 -28.73
N LEU A 28 29.82 -0.40 -28.53
CA LEU A 28 30.77 0.08 -29.54
C LEU A 28 31.89 -0.95 -29.75
N TRP A 29 32.42 -1.51 -28.67
CA TRP A 29 33.42 -2.58 -28.76
C TRP A 29 32.86 -3.80 -29.48
N LEU A 30 31.62 -4.21 -29.18
CA LEU A 30 30.95 -5.30 -29.91
C LEU A 30 30.76 -4.98 -31.40
N ALA A 31 30.39 -3.74 -31.75
CA ALA A 31 30.21 -3.33 -33.15
C ALA A 31 31.51 -3.29 -33.95
N VAL A 32 32.63 -2.92 -33.32
CA VAL A 32 33.94 -2.81 -33.97
C VAL A 32 34.69 -4.15 -33.99
N ALA A 33 34.72 -4.86 -32.86
CA ALA A 33 35.46 -6.11 -32.73
C ALA A 33 34.68 -7.32 -33.25
N ASN A 34 33.35 -7.20 -33.41
CA ASN A 34 32.43 -8.24 -33.86
C ASN A 34 32.68 -9.64 -33.24
N PRO A 35 32.86 -9.76 -31.90
CA PRO A 35 33.22 -11.04 -31.28
C PRO A 35 32.02 -12.01 -31.20
N ILE A 36 30.79 -11.52 -31.32
CA ILE A 36 29.53 -12.27 -31.25
C ILE A 36 28.58 -11.58 -32.24
N LYS A 37 27.79 -12.34 -33.01
CA LYS A 37 26.99 -11.80 -34.12
C LYS A 37 25.77 -10.98 -33.67
N ASP A 38 25.16 -11.40 -32.57
CA ASP A 38 23.94 -10.79 -32.04
C ASP A 38 24.16 -10.32 -30.60
N CYS A 39 24.04 -9.02 -30.37
CA CYS A 39 24.04 -8.46 -29.02
C CYS A 39 22.62 -8.56 -28.44
N GLY A 40 22.33 -9.66 -27.76
CA GLY A 40 21.01 -10.03 -27.22
C GLY A 40 20.48 -9.12 -26.09
N CYS A 41 20.33 -7.81 -26.33
CA CYS A 41 19.64 -6.91 -25.40
C CYS A 41 18.16 -7.29 -25.18
N PHE A 42 17.55 -7.97 -26.15
CA PHE A 42 16.16 -8.44 -26.10
C PHE A 42 16.03 -9.96 -26.38
N GLY A 43 17.15 -10.67 -26.48
CA GLY A 43 17.19 -12.08 -26.91
C GLY A 43 16.52 -12.31 -28.28
N ASP A 44 15.96 -13.49 -28.47
CA ASP A 44 15.29 -13.92 -29.72
C ASP A 44 14.00 -13.14 -30.03
N ALA A 45 13.54 -12.27 -29.12
CA ALA A 45 12.33 -11.48 -29.34
C ALA A 45 12.55 -10.35 -30.37
N VAL A 46 13.76 -9.77 -30.42
CA VAL A 46 14.15 -8.75 -31.41
C VAL A 46 15.62 -8.93 -31.75
N ILE A 47 15.88 -9.48 -32.94
CA ILE A 47 17.24 -9.67 -33.46
C ILE A 47 17.72 -8.32 -33.99
N LEU A 48 18.82 -7.82 -33.41
CA LEU A 48 19.48 -6.57 -33.81
C LEU A 48 20.94 -6.86 -34.11
N THR A 49 21.44 -6.33 -35.23
CA THR A 49 22.87 -6.36 -35.52
C THR A 49 23.66 -5.58 -34.47
N ASN A 50 24.97 -5.84 -34.39
CA ASN A 50 25.85 -5.13 -33.44
C ASN A 50 25.82 -3.61 -33.64
N TRP A 51 25.78 -3.14 -34.89
CA TRP A 51 25.70 -1.71 -35.20
C TRP A 51 24.34 -1.10 -34.84
N GLU A 52 23.23 -1.78 -35.12
CA GLU A 52 21.90 -1.33 -34.70
C GLU A 52 21.79 -1.25 -33.17
N THR A 53 22.39 -2.22 -32.47
CA THR A 53 22.44 -2.22 -31.01
C THR A 53 23.24 -1.04 -30.46
N PHE A 54 24.37 -0.70 -31.09
CA PHE A 54 25.15 0.47 -30.73
C PHE A 54 24.38 1.78 -30.97
N TYR A 55 23.77 1.97 -32.14
CA TYR A 55 22.98 3.17 -32.44
C TYR A 55 21.78 3.35 -31.50
N LYS A 56 21.07 2.26 -31.20
CA LYS A 56 20.02 2.26 -30.18
C LYS A 56 20.57 2.75 -28.83
N ASN A 57 21.74 2.26 -28.41
CA ASN A 57 22.34 2.67 -27.14
C ASN A 57 22.77 4.14 -27.14
N ILE A 58 23.23 4.70 -28.27
CA ILE A 58 23.49 6.15 -28.40
C ILE A 58 22.21 6.95 -28.13
N VAL A 59 21.09 6.57 -28.77
CA VAL A 59 19.80 7.26 -28.58
C VAL A 59 19.33 7.15 -27.12
N LEU A 60 19.44 5.97 -26.51
CA LEU A 60 19.10 5.74 -25.11
C LEU A 60 20.02 6.50 -24.14
N LEU A 61 21.31 6.63 -24.46
CA LEU A 61 22.28 7.41 -23.68
C LEU A 61 21.93 8.90 -23.73
N ALA A 62 21.61 9.44 -24.91
CA ALA A 62 21.16 10.82 -25.05
C ALA A 62 19.89 11.08 -24.22
N ALA A 63 18.91 10.18 -24.27
CA ALA A 63 17.71 10.26 -23.43
C ALA A 63 18.03 10.20 -21.93
N ALA A 64 18.95 9.31 -21.51
CA ALA A 64 19.39 9.19 -20.12
C ALA A 64 20.09 10.47 -19.62
N ILE A 65 20.90 11.12 -20.46
CA ILE A 65 21.53 12.41 -20.15
C ILE A 65 20.45 13.47 -19.90
N VAL A 66 19.45 13.59 -20.78
CA VAL A 66 18.34 14.54 -20.62
C VAL A 66 17.62 14.34 -19.28
N LEU A 67 17.31 13.08 -18.94
CA LEU A 67 16.67 12.73 -17.67
C LEU A 67 17.55 13.10 -16.46
N CYS A 68 18.86 12.93 -16.56
CA CYS A 68 19.80 13.24 -15.47
C CYS A 68 20.06 14.75 -15.30
N VAL A 69 19.97 15.55 -16.36
CA VAL A 69 20.11 17.02 -16.32
C VAL A 69 18.89 17.67 -15.66
N LYS A 70 17.67 17.22 -15.99
CA LYS A 70 16.43 17.74 -15.39
C LYS A 70 15.59 16.64 -14.71
N PRO A 71 16.11 15.98 -13.66
CA PRO A 71 15.42 14.85 -13.03
C PRO A 71 14.12 15.26 -12.35
N LEU A 72 13.95 16.54 -11.98
CA LEU A 72 12.73 17.04 -11.36
C LEU A 72 11.65 17.48 -12.37
N GLY A 73 11.98 17.52 -13.67
CA GLY A 73 11.04 17.92 -14.73
C GLY A 73 9.95 16.87 -15.02
N MET A 74 10.18 15.61 -14.68
CA MET A 74 9.17 14.55 -14.84
C MET A 74 7.98 14.78 -13.89
N PRO A 75 6.73 14.83 -14.38
CA PRO A 75 5.56 14.94 -13.54
C PRO A 75 5.49 13.71 -12.63
N ARG A 76 5.29 13.95 -11.35
CA ARG A 76 5.22 12.88 -10.37
C ARG A 76 3.82 12.29 -10.40
N PHE A 77 3.68 10.98 -10.57
CA PHE A 77 2.39 10.29 -10.51
C PHE A 77 2.02 9.86 -9.09
N ILE A 78 3.01 9.46 -8.27
CA ILE A 78 2.78 9.01 -6.88
C ILE A 78 3.46 9.93 -5.87
N SER A 79 2.81 10.19 -4.74
CA SER A 79 3.34 10.98 -3.63
C SER A 79 4.68 10.46 -3.09
N ARG A 80 5.50 11.33 -2.50
CA ARG A 80 6.80 10.93 -1.95
C ARG A 80 6.65 9.88 -0.83
N SER A 81 5.60 10.00 -0.02
CA SER A 81 5.32 9.08 1.09
C SER A 81 4.92 7.69 0.61
N ASN A 82 4.30 7.57 -0.56
CA ASN A 82 3.76 6.29 -1.05
C ASN A 82 4.64 5.64 -2.13
N GLN A 83 5.81 6.23 -2.44
CA GLN A 83 6.76 5.66 -3.41
C GLN A 83 7.29 4.29 -2.98
N TRP A 84 7.46 4.05 -1.67
CA TRP A 84 7.95 2.76 -1.17
C TRP A 84 7.00 1.61 -1.54
N ILE A 85 5.69 1.84 -1.53
CA ILE A 85 4.68 0.82 -1.87
C ILE A 85 4.93 0.27 -3.28
N VAL A 86 5.18 1.17 -4.25
CA VAL A 86 5.44 0.76 -5.64
C VAL A 86 6.79 0.07 -5.80
N VAL A 87 7.81 0.51 -5.07
CA VAL A 87 9.12 -0.14 -5.06
C VAL A 87 9.00 -1.56 -4.53
N THR A 88 8.39 -1.73 -3.35
CA THR A 88 8.18 -3.03 -2.71
C THR A 88 7.32 -3.95 -3.58
N TYR A 89 6.19 -3.46 -4.09
CA TYR A 89 5.33 -4.23 -4.99
C TYR A 89 6.08 -4.69 -6.25
N THR A 90 6.90 -3.81 -6.85
CA THR A 90 7.71 -4.17 -8.02
C THR A 90 8.73 -5.25 -7.70
N ILE A 91 9.40 -5.17 -6.55
CA ILE A 91 10.37 -6.19 -6.13
C ILE A 91 9.67 -7.53 -5.89
N ILE A 92 8.55 -7.54 -5.15
CA ILE A 92 7.77 -8.75 -4.88
C ILE A 92 7.28 -9.37 -6.21
N PHE A 93 6.77 -8.55 -7.12
CA PHE A 93 6.32 -9.01 -8.43
C PHE A 93 7.46 -9.66 -9.22
N ILE A 94 8.65 -9.05 -9.25
CA ILE A 94 9.83 -9.62 -9.92
C ILE A 94 10.22 -10.95 -9.27
N LEU A 95 10.32 -11.01 -7.94
CA LEU A 95 10.71 -12.23 -7.24
C LEU A 95 9.71 -13.35 -7.47
N PHE A 96 8.41 -13.06 -7.33
CA PHE A 96 7.36 -14.02 -7.57
C PHE A 96 7.32 -14.48 -9.03
N SER A 97 7.35 -13.55 -9.99
CA SER A 97 7.30 -13.89 -11.42
C SER A 97 8.52 -14.72 -11.82
N SER A 98 9.71 -14.40 -11.30
CA SER A 98 10.92 -15.19 -11.54
C SER A 98 10.81 -16.57 -10.92
N SER A 99 10.34 -16.67 -9.67
CA SER A 99 10.15 -17.96 -8.99
C SER A 99 9.12 -18.82 -9.71
N MET A 100 8.01 -18.25 -10.18
CA MET A 100 7.02 -18.95 -11.01
C MET A 100 7.62 -19.42 -12.34
N CYS A 101 8.43 -18.59 -13.00
CA CYS A 101 9.10 -19.00 -14.25
C CYS A 101 10.17 -20.08 -14.05
N LEU A 102 10.75 -20.18 -12.85
CA LEU A 102 11.69 -21.25 -12.49
C LEU A 102 10.96 -22.54 -12.08
N TYR A 103 9.82 -22.42 -11.42
CA TYR A 103 9.00 -23.56 -11.02
C TYR A 103 8.24 -24.18 -12.21
N THR A 104 7.66 -23.32 -13.05
CA THR A 104 6.94 -23.70 -14.27
C THR A 104 7.79 -23.43 -15.52
N LEU A 105 7.17 -22.95 -16.60
CA LEU A 105 7.86 -22.44 -17.78
C LEU A 105 7.59 -20.93 -17.95
N PRO A 106 8.50 -20.20 -18.61
CA PRO A 106 8.25 -18.81 -18.98
C PRO A 106 6.95 -18.64 -19.76
N THR A 107 6.15 -17.63 -19.42
CA THR A 107 4.87 -17.34 -20.10
C THR A 107 5.04 -17.06 -21.59
N PHE A 108 6.16 -16.42 -21.94
CA PHE A 108 6.61 -16.22 -23.31
C PHE A 108 7.86 -17.05 -23.56
N ASP A 109 7.80 -17.85 -24.62
CA ASP A 109 8.96 -18.55 -25.14
C ASP A 109 9.23 -18.01 -26.53
N PHE A 110 10.37 -17.35 -26.69
CA PHE A 110 10.84 -16.82 -27.98
C PHE A 110 11.81 -17.76 -28.67
N ARG A 111 12.12 -18.91 -28.04
CA ARG A 111 13.03 -19.90 -28.61
C ARG A 111 12.38 -20.63 -29.80
N PRO A 112 13.20 -21.25 -30.67
CA PRO A 112 12.71 -21.91 -31.88
C PRO A 112 11.62 -22.98 -31.65
N TYR A 113 11.58 -23.59 -30.46
CA TYR A 113 10.62 -24.63 -30.07
C TYR A 113 9.43 -24.10 -29.24
N HIS A 114 8.98 -22.88 -29.50
CA HIS A 114 7.78 -22.33 -28.88
C HIS A 114 6.52 -23.08 -29.34
N ILE A 115 5.43 -22.98 -28.58
CA ILE A 115 4.11 -23.53 -28.98
C ILE A 115 3.68 -22.86 -30.29
N GLY A 116 3.38 -23.69 -31.30
CA GLY A 116 3.09 -23.29 -32.68
C GLY A 116 4.26 -23.43 -33.66
N ALA A 117 5.48 -23.71 -33.18
CA ALA A 117 6.59 -24.04 -34.07
C ALA A 117 6.37 -25.40 -34.73
N ASN A 118 6.55 -25.46 -36.04
CA ASN A 118 6.75 -26.71 -36.75
C ASN A 118 8.26 -27.00 -36.79
N ILE A 119 8.68 -28.09 -36.14
CA ILE A 119 10.11 -28.39 -35.96
C ILE A 119 10.76 -28.68 -37.31
N LYS A 120 10.15 -29.53 -38.14
CA LYS A 120 10.66 -29.90 -39.47
C LYS A 120 10.82 -28.69 -40.37
N LYS A 121 9.79 -27.84 -40.45
CA LYS A 121 9.85 -26.59 -41.22
C LYS A 121 10.88 -25.60 -40.65
N GLY A 122 11.10 -25.60 -39.34
CA GLY A 122 12.12 -24.79 -38.69
C GLY A 122 13.56 -25.22 -39.00
N MET A 123 13.74 -26.44 -39.51
CA MET A 123 15.01 -27.00 -39.98
C MET A 123 15.27 -26.75 -41.47
N GLU A 124 14.26 -26.35 -42.23
CA GLU A 124 14.39 -26.14 -43.67
C GLU A 124 15.12 -24.82 -43.98
N ILE A 125 16.05 -24.88 -44.93
CA ILE A 125 16.70 -23.71 -45.51
C ILE A 125 15.82 -23.21 -46.68
N PRO A 126 15.32 -21.97 -46.66
CA PRO A 126 14.49 -21.43 -47.75
C PRO A 126 15.23 -21.41 -49.09
N GLU A 127 14.50 -21.64 -50.18
CA GLU A 127 15.06 -21.54 -51.53
C GLU A 127 15.60 -20.13 -51.80
N GLY A 128 16.88 -20.04 -52.19
CA GLY A 128 17.57 -18.77 -52.45
C GLY A 128 18.24 -18.12 -51.23
N ALA A 129 18.23 -18.79 -50.07
CA ALA A 129 18.99 -18.34 -48.91
C ALA A 129 20.50 -18.38 -49.18
N LYS A 130 21.23 -17.35 -48.73
CA LYS A 130 22.68 -17.27 -48.93
C LYS A 130 23.37 -18.38 -48.15
N GLY A 131 24.25 -19.15 -48.80
CA GLY A 131 25.09 -20.12 -48.12
C GLY A 131 26.24 -19.46 -47.36
N PRO A 132 26.97 -20.21 -46.52
CA PRO A 132 28.17 -19.72 -45.87
C PRO A 132 29.24 -19.36 -46.91
N GLU A 133 29.83 -18.17 -46.76
CA GLU A 133 30.94 -17.70 -47.58
C GLU A 133 32.24 -17.89 -46.80
N PHE A 134 33.18 -18.62 -47.41
CA PHE A 134 34.50 -18.88 -46.86
C PHE A 134 35.54 -18.13 -47.67
N GLU A 135 36.46 -17.46 -47.00
CA GLU A 135 37.67 -16.93 -47.61
C GLU A 135 38.86 -17.77 -47.17
N THR A 136 39.56 -18.31 -48.15
CA THR A 136 40.79 -19.07 -47.93
C THR A 136 41.97 -18.15 -48.18
N THR A 137 42.74 -17.92 -47.12
CA THR A 137 43.98 -17.14 -47.14
C THR A 137 45.16 -18.11 -47.08
N PHE A 138 46.11 -17.95 -47.99
CA PHE A 138 47.32 -18.76 -48.11
C PHE A 138 48.50 -17.98 -47.53
N ILE A 139 49.22 -18.60 -46.60
CA ILE A 139 50.47 -18.09 -46.03
C ILE A 139 51.61 -18.61 -46.90
N LEU A 140 52.27 -17.69 -47.60
CA LEU A 140 53.36 -17.97 -48.53
C LEU A 140 54.64 -17.27 -48.06
N GLU A 141 55.79 -17.91 -48.26
CA GLU A 141 57.10 -17.40 -47.84
C GLU A 141 58.03 -17.17 -49.03
N LYS A 142 58.73 -16.04 -49.03
CA LYS A 142 59.78 -15.71 -50.00
C LYS A 142 60.87 -14.89 -49.32
N ASN A 143 62.12 -15.31 -49.50
CA ASN A 143 63.31 -14.68 -48.89
C ASN A 143 63.20 -14.51 -47.36
N GLY A 144 62.62 -15.49 -46.66
CA GLY A 144 62.45 -15.47 -45.20
C GLY A 144 61.35 -14.54 -44.68
N GLN A 145 60.55 -13.92 -45.56
CA GLN A 145 59.37 -13.14 -45.18
C GLN A 145 58.08 -13.91 -45.52
N ARG A 146 57.20 -14.05 -44.53
CA ARG A 146 55.87 -14.66 -44.68
C ARG A 146 54.82 -13.60 -44.96
N LYS A 147 53.95 -13.84 -45.94
CA LYS A 147 52.81 -12.98 -46.27
C LYS A 147 51.56 -13.81 -46.56
N GLU A 148 50.42 -13.22 -46.26
CA GLU A 148 49.08 -13.76 -46.50
C GLU A 148 48.54 -13.29 -47.86
N PHE A 149 47.97 -14.21 -48.63
CA PHE A 149 47.39 -13.95 -49.94
C PHE A 149 46.02 -14.63 -50.07
N THR A 150 45.07 -14.00 -50.73
CA THR A 150 43.76 -14.60 -51.06
C THR A 150 43.79 -15.22 -52.45
N LEU A 151 42.74 -15.97 -52.82
CA LEU A 151 42.61 -16.57 -54.15
C LEU A 151 42.67 -15.53 -55.28
N ASP A 152 42.11 -14.33 -55.06
CA ASP A 152 42.09 -13.23 -56.04
C ASP A 152 43.44 -12.51 -56.19
N ASN A 153 44.34 -12.66 -55.22
CA ASN A 153 45.65 -12.01 -55.20
C ASN A 153 46.79 -13.02 -54.99
N TYR A 154 46.62 -14.24 -55.52
CA TYR A 154 47.61 -15.29 -55.38
C TYR A 154 48.89 -14.95 -56.16
N PRO A 155 50.08 -15.00 -55.54
CA PRO A 155 51.31 -14.54 -56.18
C PRO A 155 51.86 -15.56 -57.19
N ASP A 156 52.90 -15.16 -57.93
CA ASP A 156 53.59 -16.02 -58.90
C ASP A 156 54.32 -17.22 -58.25
N SER A 157 54.78 -18.16 -59.07
CA SER A 157 55.42 -19.43 -58.65
C SER A 157 56.76 -19.27 -57.90
N THR A 158 57.18 -18.04 -57.57
CA THR A 158 58.42 -17.74 -56.86
C THR A 158 58.26 -17.73 -55.33
N TRP A 159 57.04 -17.92 -54.84
CA TRP A 159 56.70 -18.02 -53.42
C TRP A 159 56.43 -19.46 -53.01
N THR A 160 56.88 -19.87 -51.81
CA THR A 160 56.69 -21.24 -51.30
C THR A 160 55.50 -21.27 -50.35
N PHE A 161 54.54 -22.18 -50.59
CA PHE A 161 53.38 -22.35 -49.72
C PHE A 161 53.78 -22.95 -48.37
N ILE A 162 53.27 -22.38 -47.28
CA ILE A 162 53.50 -22.89 -45.92
C ILE A 162 52.21 -23.44 -45.31
N ASP A 163 51.14 -22.66 -45.31
CA ASP A 163 49.88 -23.02 -44.65
C ASP A 163 48.71 -22.27 -45.29
N SER A 164 47.48 -22.78 -45.12
CA SER A 164 46.26 -22.13 -45.57
C SER A 164 45.27 -22.03 -44.43
N LYS A 165 44.76 -20.83 -44.19
CA LYS A 165 43.72 -20.57 -43.22
C LYS A 165 42.42 -20.27 -43.96
N THR A 166 41.42 -21.12 -43.79
CA THR A 166 40.06 -20.82 -44.25
C THR A 166 39.29 -20.19 -43.11
N VAL A 167 38.83 -18.95 -43.31
CA VAL A 167 37.99 -18.23 -42.35
C VAL A 167 36.62 -18.08 -42.99
N GLN A 168 35.59 -18.49 -42.25
CA GLN A 168 34.22 -18.24 -42.65
C GLN A 168 33.92 -16.74 -42.47
N ILE A 169 33.73 -16.01 -43.58
CA ILE A 169 33.40 -14.58 -43.55
C ILE A 169 31.93 -14.39 -43.21
N SER A 170 31.07 -15.23 -43.78
CA SER A 170 29.62 -15.17 -43.60
C SER A 170 29.08 -16.57 -43.34
N GLU A 171 28.18 -16.71 -42.36
CA GLU A 171 27.55 -18.00 -42.05
C GLU A 171 26.45 -18.39 -43.04
N GLY A 172 26.02 -17.45 -43.88
CA GLY A 172 24.80 -17.65 -44.65
C GLY A 172 23.55 -17.65 -43.75
N TYR A 173 22.45 -18.17 -44.27
CA TYR A 173 21.23 -18.37 -43.51
C TYR A 173 21.35 -19.62 -42.64
N VAL A 174 21.28 -19.45 -41.32
CA VAL A 174 21.19 -20.55 -40.36
C VAL A 174 19.70 -20.75 -40.03
N PRO A 175 19.14 -21.96 -40.22
CA PRO A 175 17.76 -22.21 -39.87
C PRO A 175 17.56 -22.04 -38.35
N PRO A 176 16.40 -21.54 -37.90
CA PRO A 176 16.11 -21.35 -36.48
C PRO A 176 16.33 -22.62 -35.65
N ILE A 177 16.14 -23.80 -36.26
CA ILE A 177 16.44 -25.10 -35.68
C ILE A 177 17.49 -25.77 -36.57
N HIS A 178 18.70 -26.01 -36.08
CA HIS A 178 19.79 -26.60 -36.89
C HIS A 178 20.39 -27.88 -36.28
N ASP A 179 20.36 -28.05 -34.97
CA ASP A 179 21.02 -29.17 -34.27
C ASP A 179 20.05 -30.24 -33.74
N PHE A 180 18.80 -30.24 -34.22
CA PHE A 180 17.80 -31.20 -33.75
C PHE A 180 17.97 -32.57 -34.41
N SER A 181 18.48 -33.53 -33.64
CA SER A 181 18.54 -34.94 -34.01
C SER A 181 18.09 -35.85 -32.87
N ILE A 182 17.43 -36.95 -33.21
CA ILE A 182 17.01 -38.01 -32.30
C ILE A 182 17.70 -39.29 -32.73
N GLN A 183 18.68 -39.72 -31.94
CA GLN A 183 19.45 -40.94 -32.19
C GLN A 183 19.09 -42.02 -31.18
N THR A 184 19.18 -43.28 -31.58
CA THR A 184 19.11 -44.40 -30.65
C THR A 184 20.30 -44.37 -29.67
N THR A 185 20.16 -44.97 -28.49
CA THR A 185 21.22 -44.94 -27.45
C THR A 185 22.52 -45.63 -27.87
N ASP A 186 22.44 -46.57 -28.81
CA ASP A 186 23.59 -47.23 -29.44
C ASP A 186 24.18 -46.44 -30.63
N GLY A 187 23.59 -45.28 -30.98
CA GLY A 187 24.00 -44.42 -32.09
C GLY A 187 23.81 -45.05 -33.48
N SER A 188 23.07 -46.16 -33.58
CA SER A 188 22.94 -46.94 -34.82
C SER A 188 21.96 -46.33 -35.82
N GLU A 189 20.94 -45.61 -35.34
CA GLU A 189 19.87 -45.07 -36.18
C GLU A 189 19.49 -43.63 -35.78
N ASP A 190 19.34 -42.77 -36.78
CA ASP A 190 18.72 -41.44 -36.64
C ASP A 190 17.24 -41.54 -37.03
N ILE A 191 16.36 -41.38 -36.04
CA ILE A 191 14.92 -41.51 -36.21
C ILE A 191 14.20 -40.16 -36.38
N THR A 192 14.94 -39.05 -36.51
CA THR A 192 14.40 -37.68 -36.48
C THR A 192 13.27 -37.48 -37.49
N ASP A 193 13.48 -37.84 -38.77
CA ASP A 193 12.48 -37.63 -39.80
C ASP A 193 11.23 -38.50 -39.58
N SER A 194 11.40 -39.70 -39.03
CA SER A 194 10.29 -40.61 -38.70
C SER A 194 9.39 -40.04 -37.59
N VAL A 195 9.99 -39.40 -36.58
CA VAL A 195 9.27 -38.77 -35.47
C VAL A 195 8.57 -37.50 -35.94
N LEU A 196 9.26 -36.65 -36.71
CA LEU A 196 8.72 -35.36 -37.15
C LEU A 196 7.70 -35.46 -38.29
N SER A 197 7.81 -36.49 -39.14
CA SER A 197 6.87 -36.70 -40.26
C SER A 197 5.63 -37.52 -39.89
N ARG A 198 5.57 -38.03 -38.65
CA ARG A 198 4.43 -38.84 -38.18
C ARG A 198 3.17 -37.99 -38.08
N ARG A 199 2.06 -38.53 -38.62
CA ARG A 199 0.74 -37.91 -38.46
C ARG A 199 0.12 -38.27 -37.11
N GLY A 200 -0.56 -37.31 -36.49
CA GLY A 200 -1.17 -37.44 -35.18
C GLY A 200 -0.27 -36.92 -34.05
N TYR A 201 -0.53 -37.41 -32.84
CA TYR A 201 0.12 -36.93 -31.62
C TYR A 201 1.40 -37.72 -31.31
N SER A 202 2.40 -37.05 -30.73
CA SER A 202 3.59 -37.70 -30.18
C SER A 202 4.09 -36.91 -28.97
N PHE A 203 4.48 -37.61 -27.92
CA PHE A 203 5.06 -37.01 -26.72
C PHE A 203 6.57 -37.12 -26.73
N LEU A 204 7.24 -36.02 -26.41
CA LEU A 204 8.68 -36.00 -26.14
C LEU A 204 8.89 -35.61 -24.68
N LEU A 205 9.43 -36.53 -23.88
CA LEU A 205 9.97 -36.22 -22.56
C LEU A 205 11.40 -35.73 -22.74
N ILE A 206 11.69 -34.51 -22.32
CA ILE A 206 12.97 -33.84 -22.54
C ILE A 206 13.68 -33.71 -21.21
N SER A 207 14.86 -34.32 -21.08
CA SER A 207 15.67 -34.27 -19.87
C SER A 207 17.13 -34.12 -20.26
N PRO A 208 17.70 -32.90 -20.30
CA PRO A 208 19.10 -32.71 -20.69
C PRO A 208 20.09 -33.54 -19.85
N HIS A 209 19.82 -33.69 -18.55
CA HIS A 209 20.68 -34.39 -17.60
C HIS A 209 19.83 -35.18 -16.60
N LEU A 210 19.65 -36.48 -16.85
CA LEU A 210 18.89 -37.38 -15.98
C LEU A 210 19.50 -37.50 -14.58
N GLU A 211 20.82 -37.36 -14.44
CA GLU A 211 21.54 -37.42 -13.16
C GLU A 211 21.21 -36.24 -12.23
N LYS A 212 20.60 -35.18 -12.79
CA LYS A 212 20.17 -33.96 -12.07
C LYS A 212 18.70 -33.65 -12.33
N ALA A 213 17.95 -34.60 -12.86
CA ALA A 213 16.54 -34.43 -13.12
C ALA A 213 15.77 -34.48 -11.80
N ASP A 214 14.75 -33.61 -11.68
CA ASP A 214 13.84 -33.61 -10.54
C ASP A 214 12.89 -34.82 -10.67
N ASP A 215 12.90 -35.67 -9.66
CA ASP A 215 12.11 -36.90 -9.59
C ASP A 215 10.79 -36.70 -8.85
N THR A 216 10.50 -35.53 -8.26
CA THR A 216 9.37 -35.34 -7.33
C THR A 216 8.00 -35.79 -7.88
N ASN A 217 7.72 -35.56 -9.15
CA ASN A 217 6.47 -35.88 -9.85
C ASN A 217 6.65 -36.97 -10.92
N PHE A 218 7.60 -37.91 -10.74
CA PHE A 218 7.84 -38.98 -11.73
C PHE A 218 6.57 -39.81 -12.02
N GLY A 219 5.73 -40.04 -11.00
CA GLY A 219 4.49 -40.80 -11.16
C GLY A 219 3.48 -40.18 -12.13
N ASP A 220 3.47 -38.85 -12.28
CA ASP A 220 2.65 -38.17 -13.29
C ASP A 220 3.18 -38.44 -14.71
N ILE A 221 4.51 -38.53 -14.87
CA ILE A 221 5.14 -38.89 -16.15
C ILE A 221 4.78 -40.32 -16.53
N ASP A 222 4.81 -41.25 -15.56
CA ASP A 222 4.47 -42.65 -15.79
C ASP A 222 2.98 -42.81 -16.16
N GLN A 223 2.07 -42.09 -15.50
CA GLN A 223 0.65 -42.07 -15.89
C GLN A 223 0.44 -41.56 -17.31
N ILE A 224 1.19 -40.53 -17.72
CA ILE A 224 1.13 -40.02 -19.09
C ILE A 224 1.66 -41.09 -20.07
N TYR A 225 2.73 -41.80 -19.71
CA TYR A 225 3.26 -42.89 -20.52
C TYR A 225 2.26 -44.05 -20.66
N GLU A 226 1.65 -44.51 -19.57
CA GLU A 226 0.58 -45.53 -19.59
C GLU A 226 -0.60 -45.08 -20.46
N TYR A 227 -1.04 -43.83 -20.30
CA TYR A 227 -2.08 -43.22 -21.15
C TYR A 227 -1.69 -43.25 -22.64
N CYS A 228 -0.43 -42.97 -22.95
CA CYS A 228 0.09 -43.02 -24.32
C CYS A 228 0.04 -44.44 -24.88
N GLN A 229 0.46 -45.44 -24.11
CA GLN A 229 0.42 -46.85 -24.51
C GLN A 229 -1.02 -47.31 -24.78
N ASN A 230 -1.95 -46.99 -23.88
CA ASN A 230 -3.37 -47.34 -23.99
C ASN A 230 -4.06 -46.71 -25.20
N ASN A 231 -3.60 -45.53 -25.64
CA ASN A 231 -4.17 -44.81 -26.78
C ASN A 231 -3.34 -44.89 -28.07
N ASN A 232 -2.24 -45.66 -28.06
CA ASN A 232 -1.31 -45.81 -29.17
C ASN A 232 -0.66 -44.49 -29.64
N TYR A 233 -0.31 -43.63 -28.68
CA TYR A 233 0.50 -42.43 -28.93
C TYR A 233 1.97 -42.73 -28.64
N PRO A 234 2.90 -42.42 -29.57
CA PRO A 234 4.32 -42.57 -29.30
C PRO A 234 4.80 -41.66 -28.17
N PHE A 235 5.70 -42.19 -27.37
CA PHE A 235 6.36 -41.50 -26.28
C PHE A 235 7.87 -41.72 -26.40
N TYR A 236 8.63 -40.64 -26.55
CA TYR A 236 10.08 -40.67 -26.71
C TYR A 236 10.73 -39.87 -25.59
N ALA A 237 11.68 -40.47 -24.84
CA ALA A 237 12.46 -39.74 -23.86
C ALA A 237 13.81 -39.31 -24.46
N LEU A 238 14.05 -38.01 -24.60
CA LEU A 238 15.26 -37.44 -25.17
C LEU A 238 16.20 -36.94 -24.06
N THR A 239 17.45 -37.37 -24.10
CA THR A 239 18.48 -37.02 -23.11
C THR A 239 19.87 -36.86 -23.74
N ALA A 240 20.75 -36.12 -23.06
CA ALA A 240 22.19 -36.09 -23.35
C ALA A 240 23.01 -36.90 -22.33
N SER A 241 22.34 -37.52 -21.35
CA SER A 241 22.96 -38.38 -20.34
C SER A 241 23.51 -39.67 -20.93
N THR A 242 24.50 -40.23 -20.23
CA THR A 242 25.08 -41.53 -20.56
C THR A 242 24.15 -42.67 -20.13
N ASP A 243 24.46 -43.90 -20.57
CA ASP A 243 23.74 -45.10 -20.14
C ASP A 243 23.68 -45.24 -18.61
N GLU A 244 24.73 -44.84 -17.89
CA GLU A 244 24.74 -44.85 -16.43
C GLU A 244 23.67 -43.92 -15.84
N GLY A 245 23.53 -42.70 -16.39
CA GLY A 245 22.50 -41.76 -15.98
C GLY A 245 21.09 -42.24 -16.31
N ILE A 246 20.92 -42.92 -17.45
CA ILE A 246 19.65 -43.54 -17.84
C ILE A 246 19.28 -44.67 -16.87
N GLN A 247 20.22 -45.57 -16.55
CA GLN A 247 19.95 -46.66 -15.61
C GLN A 247 19.67 -46.12 -14.21
N HIS A 248 20.43 -45.13 -13.75
CA HIS A 248 20.16 -44.48 -12.47
C HIS A 248 18.73 -43.92 -12.41
N TRP A 249 18.29 -43.22 -13.46
CA TRP A 249 16.93 -42.70 -13.54
C TRP A 249 15.87 -43.81 -13.52
N ARG A 250 16.11 -44.92 -14.23
CA ARG A 250 15.23 -46.09 -14.21
C ARG A 250 15.15 -46.72 -12.82
N ASP A 251 16.28 -46.81 -12.11
CA ASP A 251 16.33 -47.40 -10.79
C ASP A 251 15.54 -46.59 -9.76
N ILE A 252 15.54 -45.25 -9.87
CA ILE A 252 14.84 -44.37 -8.92
C ILE A 252 13.36 -44.17 -9.27
N THR A 253 13.00 -44.14 -10.56
CA THR A 253 11.63 -43.83 -11.01
C THR A 253 10.83 -45.06 -11.44
N GLY A 254 11.48 -46.16 -11.82
CA GLY A 254 10.81 -47.29 -12.47
C GLY A 254 10.48 -47.06 -13.94
N ALA A 255 11.04 -46.03 -14.58
CA ALA A 255 10.75 -45.64 -15.96
C ALA A 255 10.87 -46.78 -16.98
N GLU A 256 9.73 -47.16 -17.59
CA GLU A 256 9.67 -48.20 -18.63
C GLU A 256 9.77 -47.66 -20.07
N TYR A 257 9.71 -46.33 -20.25
CA TYR A 257 9.80 -45.70 -21.56
C TYR A 257 11.21 -45.79 -22.17
N GLN A 258 11.25 -45.67 -23.50
CA GLN A 258 12.48 -45.76 -24.28
C GLN A 258 13.19 -44.41 -24.36
N PHE A 259 14.51 -44.43 -24.11
CA PHE A 259 15.39 -43.27 -24.19
C PHE A 259 16.09 -43.17 -25.54
N TYR A 260 16.39 -41.94 -25.94
CA TYR A 260 17.05 -41.55 -27.18
C TYR A 260 18.02 -40.40 -26.90
N LEU A 261 19.07 -40.31 -27.69
CA LEU A 261 20.12 -39.31 -27.54
C LEU A 261 19.87 -38.10 -28.44
N THR A 262 20.04 -36.92 -27.85
CA THR A 262 19.98 -35.62 -28.52
C THR A 262 21.00 -34.68 -27.87
N ASP A 263 21.56 -33.75 -28.64
CA ASP A 263 22.53 -32.78 -28.13
C ASP A 263 22.00 -31.98 -26.92
N GLU A 264 22.87 -31.78 -25.92
CA GLU A 264 22.55 -31.11 -24.66
C GLU A 264 22.06 -29.66 -24.87
N THR A 265 22.74 -28.93 -25.77
CA THR A 265 22.41 -27.53 -26.08
C THR A 265 21.04 -27.46 -26.74
N THR A 266 20.74 -28.41 -27.61
CA THR A 266 19.42 -28.57 -28.23
C THR A 266 18.35 -28.84 -27.19
N LEU A 267 18.54 -29.80 -26.27
CA LEU A 267 17.55 -30.12 -25.23
C LEU A 267 17.28 -28.93 -24.30
N LYS A 268 18.32 -28.19 -23.90
CA LYS A 268 18.21 -26.95 -23.11
C LYS A 268 17.52 -25.82 -23.89
N THR A 269 17.64 -25.81 -25.21
CA THR A 269 16.94 -24.87 -26.09
C THR A 269 15.47 -25.24 -26.22
N ILE A 270 15.16 -26.54 -26.31
CA ILE A 270 13.80 -27.06 -26.35
C ILE A 270 13.06 -26.68 -25.08
N ILE A 271 13.55 -26.98 -23.87
CA ILE A 271 12.79 -26.71 -22.65
C ILE A 271 13.69 -26.25 -21.49
N ARG A 272 13.12 -25.45 -20.57
CA ARG A 272 13.82 -24.92 -19.38
C ARG A 272 13.59 -25.76 -18.11
N SER A 273 13.07 -26.97 -18.28
CA SER A 273 12.73 -27.89 -17.19
C SER A 273 13.54 -29.18 -17.35
N ASN A 274 13.87 -29.85 -16.25
CA ASN A 274 14.64 -31.10 -16.24
C ASN A 274 14.01 -32.08 -15.22
N PRO A 275 13.10 -32.97 -15.63
CA PRO A 275 12.62 -33.19 -17.01
C PRO A 275 11.53 -32.18 -17.40
N GLY A 276 11.10 -32.18 -18.65
CA GLY A 276 9.93 -31.44 -19.12
C GLY A 276 9.25 -32.14 -20.29
N LEU A 277 8.00 -31.81 -20.56
CA LEU A 277 7.19 -32.55 -21.55
C LEU A 277 6.83 -31.65 -22.75
N LEU A 278 6.93 -32.21 -23.94
CA LEU A 278 6.50 -31.59 -25.20
C LEU A 278 5.46 -32.48 -25.88
N LEU A 279 4.39 -31.87 -26.38
CA LEU A 279 3.39 -32.55 -27.20
C LEU A 279 3.45 -32.01 -28.61
N LEU A 280 3.68 -32.92 -29.56
CA LEU A 280 3.67 -32.65 -30.98
C LEU A 280 2.36 -33.14 -31.61
N LYS A 281 1.87 -32.40 -32.60
CA LYS A 281 0.83 -32.84 -33.53
C LYS A 281 1.28 -32.54 -34.95
N ASP A 282 1.45 -33.57 -35.77
CA ASP A 282 1.92 -33.45 -37.16
C ASP A 282 3.22 -32.60 -37.27
N GLY A 283 4.18 -32.84 -36.37
CA GLY A 283 5.45 -32.11 -36.30
C GLY A 283 5.37 -30.68 -35.71
N VAL A 284 4.18 -30.22 -35.32
CA VAL A 284 3.95 -28.91 -34.68
C VAL A 284 3.89 -29.06 -33.17
N VAL A 285 4.63 -28.22 -32.45
CA VAL A 285 4.53 -28.12 -30.98
C VAL A 285 3.18 -27.54 -30.61
N ILE A 286 2.31 -28.32 -29.97
CA ILE A 286 0.99 -27.86 -29.51
C ILE A 286 0.91 -27.70 -27.99
N GLY A 287 1.82 -28.32 -27.23
CA GLY A 287 1.86 -28.24 -25.78
C GLY A 287 3.27 -28.40 -25.22
N LYS A 288 3.52 -27.77 -24.08
CA LYS A 288 4.85 -27.69 -23.46
C LYS A 288 4.72 -27.41 -21.96
N TRP A 289 5.31 -28.26 -21.13
CA TRP A 289 5.10 -28.24 -19.67
C TRP A 289 6.39 -28.52 -18.91
N SER A 290 6.57 -27.84 -17.77
CA SER A 290 7.61 -28.26 -16.82
C SER A 290 7.15 -29.51 -16.08
N HIS A 291 8.09 -30.17 -15.41
CA HIS A 291 7.79 -31.28 -14.52
C HIS A 291 6.81 -30.92 -13.38
N ASN A 292 6.67 -29.65 -13.03
CA ASN A 292 5.78 -29.18 -11.97
C ASN A 292 4.38 -28.76 -12.47
N ASP A 293 4.12 -28.81 -13.77
CA ASP A 293 2.86 -28.38 -14.39
C ASP A 293 2.45 -29.38 -15.49
N LEU A 294 2.68 -30.67 -15.24
CA LEU A 294 2.39 -31.73 -16.19
C LEU A 294 0.88 -31.86 -16.42
N PRO A 295 0.44 -32.18 -17.65
CA PRO A 295 -0.96 -32.40 -17.94
C PRO A 295 -1.46 -33.62 -17.17
N GLN A 296 -2.62 -33.46 -16.51
CA GLN A 296 -3.22 -34.51 -15.70
C GLN A 296 -3.94 -35.52 -16.60
N LEU A 297 -3.18 -36.38 -17.26
CA LEU A 297 -3.65 -37.44 -18.15
C LEU A 297 -3.42 -38.81 -17.50
N ASN A 298 -4.47 -39.59 -17.39
CA ASN A 298 -4.46 -40.95 -16.86
C ASN A 298 -5.30 -41.88 -17.75
N ASP A 299 -5.31 -43.17 -17.44
CA ASP A 299 -6.03 -44.20 -18.22
C ASP A 299 -7.53 -43.95 -18.44
N GLN A 300 -8.17 -43.19 -17.55
CA GLN A 300 -9.59 -42.84 -17.65
C GLN A 300 -9.84 -41.57 -18.47
N SER A 301 -8.79 -40.85 -18.83
CA SER A 301 -8.87 -39.61 -19.60
C SER A 301 -9.34 -39.89 -21.03
N PRO A 302 -10.14 -39.01 -21.64
CA PRO A 302 -10.55 -39.17 -23.02
C PRO A 302 -9.35 -39.01 -23.96
N LYS A 303 -9.47 -39.49 -25.20
CA LYS A 303 -8.43 -39.29 -26.23
C LYS A 303 -8.10 -37.81 -26.43
N LEU A 304 -6.84 -37.51 -26.77
CA LEU A 304 -6.32 -36.15 -26.93
C LEU A 304 -7.17 -35.25 -27.86
N GLU A 305 -7.79 -35.79 -28.90
CA GLU A 305 -8.65 -35.00 -29.80
C GLU A 305 -9.84 -34.35 -29.06
N ARG A 306 -10.24 -34.94 -27.93
CA ARG A 306 -11.36 -34.52 -27.10
C ARG A 306 -10.91 -33.80 -25.82
N THR A 307 -9.61 -33.71 -25.54
CA THR A 307 -9.08 -32.96 -24.41
C THR A 307 -8.71 -31.54 -24.84
N GLU A 308 -8.57 -30.65 -23.86
CA GLU A 308 -8.03 -29.31 -24.10
C GLU A 308 -6.55 -29.33 -24.51
N TYR A 309 -5.78 -30.33 -24.04
CA TYR A 309 -4.35 -30.46 -24.32
C TYR A 309 -4.05 -30.84 -25.77
N GLY A 310 -4.93 -31.59 -26.43
CA GLY A 310 -4.74 -32.00 -27.83
C GLY A 310 -5.16 -30.95 -28.85
N GLN A 311 -5.63 -29.78 -28.41
CA GLN A 311 -5.98 -28.65 -29.26
C GLN A 311 -4.92 -27.55 -29.15
N MET A 312 -4.71 -26.80 -30.23
CA MET A 312 -3.77 -25.68 -30.19
C MET A 312 -4.30 -24.63 -29.20
N PRO A 313 -3.48 -24.20 -28.21
CA PRO A 313 -3.95 -23.24 -27.21
C PRO A 313 -4.44 -21.96 -27.88
N GLN A 314 -5.70 -21.56 -27.63
CA GLN A 314 -6.26 -20.31 -28.14
C GLN A 314 -5.72 -19.05 -27.43
N ASN A 315 -4.65 -19.20 -26.66
CA ASN A 315 -4.03 -18.14 -25.89
C ASN A 315 -3.30 -17.16 -26.83
N SER A 316 -4.00 -16.12 -27.27
CA SER A 316 -3.38 -15.05 -28.05
C SER A 316 -2.23 -14.38 -27.27
N VAL A 317 -1.17 -14.00 -27.98
CA VAL A 317 -0.07 -13.19 -27.41
C VAL A 317 -0.63 -11.94 -26.71
N THR A 318 -1.65 -11.32 -27.32
CA THR A 318 -2.41 -10.20 -26.74
C THR A 318 -3.04 -10.55 -25.40
N GLY A 319 -3.63 -11.75 -25.25
CA GLY A 319 -4.21 -12.22 -23.99
C GLY A 319 -3.16 -12.40 -22.89
N LYS A 320 -2.01 -12.99 -23.21
CA LYS A 320 -0.89 -13.13 -22.27
C LYS A 320 -0.33 -11.77 -21.83
N ILE A 321 -0.12 -10.86 -22.78
CA ILE A 321 0.31 -9.48 -22.49
C ILE A 321 -0.74 -8.77 -21.61
N SER A 322 -2.02 -8.91 -21.94
CA SER A 322 -3.12 -8.30 -21.19
C SER A 322 -3.16 -8.80 -19.75
N LYS A 323 -2.94 -10.09 -19.50
CA LYS A 323 -2.83 -10.64 -18.14
C LYS A 323 -1.69 -9.99 -17.35
N ILE A 324 -0.50 -9.85 -17.95
CA ILE A 324 0.65 -9.22 -17.29
C ILE A 324 0.39 -7.73 -17.03
N VAL A 325 -0.21 -7.02 -17.99
CA VAL A 325 -0.61 -5.61 -17.84
C VAL A 325 -1.66 -5.45 -16.74
N LEU A 326 -2.70 -6.28 -16.73
CA LEU A 326 -3.72 -6.26 -15.69
C LEU A 326 -3.16 -6.63 -14.33
N TRP A 327 -2.20 -7.54 -14.27
CA TRP A 327 -1.71 -8.01 -12.99
C TRP A 327 -0.65 -7.10 -12.40
N TYR A 328 0.18 -6.44 -13.21
CA TYR A 328 1.25 -5.55 -12.76
C TYR A 328 0.91 -4.06 -12.87
N ILE A 329 0.35 -3.61 -13.99
CA ILE A 329 0.13 -2.18 -14.27
C ILE A 329 -1.18 -1.69 -13.64
N LEU A 330 -2.27 -2.46 -13.69
CA LEU A 330 -3.56 -2.02 -13.15
C LEU A 330 -3.51 -1.72 -11.64
N PRO A 331 -2.90 -2.55 -10.76
CA PRO A 331 -2.80 -2.22 -9.33
C PRO A 331 -2.00 -0.94 -9.10
N LEU A 332 -0.94 -0.71 -9.87
CA LEU A 332 -0.16 0.52 -9.81
C LEU A 332 -0.98 1.73 -10.25
N LEU A 333 -1.78 1.62 -11.32
CA LEU A 333 -2.69 2.67 -11.77
C LEU A 333 -3.76 2.98 -10.71
N LEU A 334 -4.38 1.96 -10.11
CA LEU A 334 -5.35 2.14 -9.03
C LEU A 334 -4.73 2.82 -7.81
N LEU A 335 -3.51 2.42 -7.43
CA LEU A 335 -2.76 3.09 -6.37
C LEU A 335 -2.46 4.54 -6.72
N THR A 336 -2.08 4.83 -7.96
CA THR A 336 -1.84 6.22 -8.39
C THR A 336 -3.12 7.04 -8.34
N PHE A 337 -4.25 6.46 -8.74
CA PHE A 337 -5.55 7.11 -8.68
C PHE A 337 -5.93 7.40 -7.22
N ALA A 338 -5.85 6.40 -6.34
CA ALA A 338 -6.13 6.56 -4.91
C ALA A 338 -5.21 7.59 -4.23
N ASP A 339 -3.91 7.57 -4.52
CA ASP A 339 -2.95 8.56 -3.99
C ASP A 339 -3.26 9.97 -4.51
N ARG A 340 -3.65 10.09 -5.78
CA ARG A 340 -4.02 11.37 -6.40
C ARG A 340 -5.33 11.90 -5.86
N THR A 341 -6.36 11.08 -5.73
CA THR A 341 -7.64 11.49 -5.16
C THR A 341 -7.49 11.87 -3.69
N TRP A 342 -6.67 11.14 -2.92
CA TRP A 342 -6.36 11.48 -1.53
C TRP A 342 -5.56 12.78 -1.41
N LYS A 343 -4.55 12.98 -2.26
CA LYS A 343 -3.82 14.26 -2.31
C LYS A 343 -4.67 15.40 -2.84
N PHE A 344 -5.59 15.14 -3.76
CA PHE A 344 -6.50 16.14 -4.29
C PHE A 344 -7.54 16.52 -3.23
N THR A 345 -8.08 15.58 -2.47
CA THR A 345 -8.94 15.89 -1.31
C THR A 345 -8.17 16.61 -0.22
N LYS A 346 -6.92 16.22 0.07
CA LYS A 346 -6.06 16.95 1.00
C LYS A 346 -5.73 18.36 0.50
N TRP A 347 -5.42 18.51 -0.79
CA TRP A 347 -5.16 19.80 -1.43
C TRP A 347 -6.41 20.67 -1.51
N ILE A 348 -7.60 20.10 -1.72
CA ILE A 348 -8.89 20.79 -1.60
C ILE A 348 -9.07 21.27 -0.17
N LYS A 349 -8.86 20.42 0.84
CA LYS A 349 -8.91 20.81 2.26
C LYS A 349 -7.89 21.93 2.57
N GLU A 350 -6.67 21.84 2.04
CA GLU A 350 -5.63 22.86 2.19
C GLU A 350 -5.98 24.16 1.43
N LYS A 351 -6.64 24.08 0.27
CA LYS A 351 -7.13 25.25 -0.48
C LYS A 351 -8.37 25.88 0.15
N GLU A 352 -9.26 25.09 0.76
CA GLU A 352 -10.31 25.57 1.66
C GLU A 352 -9.69 26.39 2.80
N HIS A 353 -8.57 25.94 3.37
CA HIS A 353 -7.82 26.69 4.38
C HIS A 353 -7.13 27.96 3.85
N SER A 354 -6.83 28.04 2.54
CA SER A 354 -6.12 29.16 1.90
C SER A 354 -7.02 30.26 1.35
N ASN A 355 -8.33 30.01 1.17
CA ASN A 355 -9.25 31.00 0.60
C ASN A 355 -9.71 32.01 1.67
N LYS A 356 -9.38 33.30 1.51
CA LYS A 356 -9.79 34.39 2.43
C LYS A 356 -11.29 34.43 2.74
N ILE A 357 -12.13 34.07 1.76
CA ILE A 357 -13.60 33.99 1.93
C ILE A 357 -13.98 32.79 2.81
N TYR A 358 -13.33 31.64 2.64
CA TYR A 358 -13.52 30.47 3.50
C TYR A 358 -12.95 30.70 4.90
N GLN A 359 -11.87 31.46 5.06
CA GLN A 359 -11.41 31.92 6.38
C GLN A 359 -12.41 32.85 7.06
N LEU A 360 -13.12 33.72 6.32
CA LEU A 360 -14.22 34.53 6.87
C LEU A 360 -15.42 33.67 7.29
N PHE A 361 -15.80 32.66 6.51
CA PHE A 361 -16.86 31.71 6.87
C PHE A 361 -16.46 30.72 7.98
N LYS A 362 -15.19 30.26 8.02
CA LYS A 362 -14.64 29.43 9.09
C LYS A 362 -14.42 30.22 10.36
N ARG A 363 -14.04 31.50 10.31
CA ARG A 363 -14.02 32.40 11.48
C ARG A 363 -15.42 32.62 12.06
N LYS A 364 -16.46 32.51 11.24
CA LYS A 364 -17.87 32.47 11.68
C LYS A 364 -18.28 31.11 12.28
N LYS A 365 -17.60 30.01 11.91
CA LYS A 365 -17.81 28.64 12.42
C LYS A 365 -16.93 28.28 13.64
N ASN A 366 -15.76 28.92 13.78
CA ASN A 366 -14.82 28.85 14.90
C ASN A 366 -15.10 29.96 15.93
N MET A 367 -16.35 30.41 16.06
CA MET A 367 -16.71 31.19 17.24
C MET A 367 -16.91 30.20 18.37
N ARG A 368 -16.11 30.33 19.43
CA ARG A 368 -16.25 29.58 20.68
C ARG A 368 -17.71 29.60 21.13
N LYS A 369 -18.21 28.44 21.56
CA LYS A 369 -19.59 28.32 22.00
C LYS A 369 -19.73 29.09 23.31
N LYS A 370 -20.50 30.18 23.27
CA LYS A 370 -20.91 30.90 24.46
C LYS A 370 -21.84 30.00 25.27
N ILE A 371 -21.57 29.74 26.55
CA ILE A 371 -22.37 28.82 27.38
C ILE A 371 -22.66 29.44 28.75
N VAL A 372 -23.92 29.39 29.17
CA VAL A 372 -24.32 29.68 30.55
C VAL A 372 -24.92 28.40 31.14
N ALA A 373 -24.20 27.79 32.08
CA ALA A 373 -24.59 26.56 32.75
C ALA A 373 -25.02 26.88 34.20
N GLY A 374 -26.23 26.52 34.61
CA GLY A 374 -26.70 26.66 35.98
C GLY A 374 -26.44 25.39 36.78
N ASN A 375 -25.60 25.46 37.81
CA ASN A 375 -25.40 24.38 38.78
C ASN A 375 -26.30 24.61 39.99
N TRP A 376 -27.39 23.84 40.11
CA TRP A 376 -28.35 24.00 41.19
C TRP A 376 -27.81 23.53 42.53
N LYS A 377 -26.78 22.68 42.53
CA LYS A 377 -26.23 22.03 43.71
C LYS A 377 -27.33 21.28 44.47
N MET A 378 -27.10 21.00 45.75
CA MET A 378 -28.07 20.33 46.62
C MET A 378 -29.23 21.26 47.05
N ASN A 379 -30.02 21.77 46.09
CA ASN A 379 -31.19 22.63 46.31
C ASN A 379 -32.46 22.05 45.65
N MET A 380 -33.61 22.56 46.09
CA MET A 380 -34.96 22.28 45.60
C MET A 380 -35.44 20.85 45.84
N ASN A 381 -36.68 20.73 46.33
CA ASN A 381 -37.40 19.46 46.26
C ASN A 381 -37.88 19.21 44.82
N LEU A 382 -38.35 17.99 44.53
CA LEU A 382 -38.76 17.58 43.18
C LEU A 382 -39.75 18.55 42.52
N GLN A 383 -40.75 19.04 43.26
CA GLN A 383 -41.80 19.90 42.71
C GLN A 383 -41.25 21.29 42.38
N ASP A 384 -40.44 21.86 43.26
CA ASP A 384 -39.82 23.17 43.06
C ASP A 384 -38.84 23.15 41.88
N GLY A 385 -38.05 22.08 41.75
CA GLY A 385 -37.13 21.89 40.63
C GLY A 385 -37.87 21.75 39.28
N ILE A 386 -38.97 20.99 39.24
CA ILE A 386 -39.83 20.90 38.06
C ILE A 386 -40.46 22.26 37.72
N ALA A 387 -40.92 23.01 38.72
CA ALA A 387 -41.52 24.32 38.52
C ALA A 387 -40.52 25.32 37.90
N LEU A 388 -39.30 25.40 38.44
CA LEU A 388 -38.26 26.26 37.89
C LEU A 388 -37.87 25.84 36.47
N ALA A 389 -37.73 24.54 36.20
CA ALA A 389 -37.41 24.04 34.86
C ALA A 389 -38.50 24.38 33.84
N LYS A 390 -39.79 24.32 34.23
CA LYS A 390 -40.90 24.74 33.36
C LYS A 390 -40.85 26.23 33.07
N GLU A 391 -40.65 27.05 34.11
CA GLU A 391 -40.53 28.51 33.96
C GLU A 391 -39.39 28.89 33.01
N LEU A 392 -38.21 28.27 33.17
CA LEU A 392 -37.07 28.48 32.28
C LEU A 392 -37.35 28.00 30.85
N ASN A 393 -37.95 26.82 30.69
CA ASN A 393 -38.32 26.25 29.39
C ASN A 393 -39.28 27.17 28.63
N GLU A 394 -40.34 27.64 29.28
CA GLU A 394 -41.29 28.58 28.68
C GLU A 394 -40.61 29.90 28.31
N THR A 395 -39.81 30.46 29.23
CA THR A 395 -39.14 31.75 29.03
C THR A 395 -38.15 31.71 27.86
N LEU A 396 -37.30 30.68 27.79
CA LEU A 396 -36.26 30.58 26.75
C LEU A 396 -36.81 30.11 25.40
N ASN A 397 -37.92 29.37 25.37
CA ASN A 397 -38.62 29.08 24.12
C ASN A 397 -39.22 30.34 23.49
N ASN A 398 -39.74 31.25 24.32
CA ASN A 398 -40.28 32.53 23.87
C ASN A 398 -39.18 33.55 23.54
N ASN A 399 -38.05 33.50 24.25
CA ASN A 399 -36.91 34.39 24.08
C ASN A 399 -35.63 33.58 23.84
N LYS A 400 -35.38 33.21 22.58
CA LYS A 400 -34.22 32.39 22.21
C LYS A 400 -32.90 33.05 22.67
N PRO A 401 -32.06 32.35 23.43
CA PRO A 401 -30.80 32.88 23.93
C PRO A 401 -29.73 32.99 22.82
N ASN A 402 -28.79 33.92 22.97
CA ASN A 402 -27.62 34.08 22.09
C ASN A 402 -26.43 33.19 22.51
N CYS A 403 -26.64 32.29 23.45
CA CYS A 403 -25.67 31.34 23.98
C CYS A 403 -26.33 29.98 24.22
N GLY A 404 -25.52 28.92 24.37
CA GLY A 404 -26.00 27.64 24.88
C GLY A 404 -26.39 27.79 26.35
N VAL A 405 -27.56 27.25 26.72
CA VAL A 405 -28.04 27.23 28.11
C VAL A 405 -28.05 25.79 28.59
N ILE A 406 -27.50 25.55 29.77
CA ILE A 406 -27.46 24.22 30.39
C ILE A 406 -28.01 24.36 31.82
N ILE A 407 -28.90 23.46 32.25
CA ILE A 407 -29.27 23.33 33.66
C ILE A 407 -28.75 22.00 34.18
N CYS A 408 -27.93 22.07 35.22
CA CYS A 408 -27.37 20.93 35.92
C CYS A 408 -28.10 20.79 37.26
N THR A 409 -28.76 19.66 37.46
CA THR A 409 -29.71 19.47 38.56
C THR A 409 -29.32 18.28 39.44
N PRO A 410 -29.76 18.23 40.71
CA PRO A 410 -29.76 16.99 41.48
C PRO A 410 -30.39 15.83 40.71
N PHE A 411 -29.90 14.60 40.96
CA PHE A 411 -30.35 13.40 40.24
C PHE A 411 -31.87 13.19 40.29
N ILE A 412 -32.52 13.61 41.38
CA ILE A 412 -33.96 13.45 41.59
C ILE A 412 -34.82 14.13 40.52
N HIS A 413 -34.30 15.17 39.85
CA HIS A 413 -35.07 15.97 38.89
C HIS A 413 -34.90 15.50 37.44
N LEU A 414 -33.80 14.82 37.11
CA LEU A 414 -33.35 14.60 35.73
C LEU A 414 -34.42 13.97 34.83
N ALA A 415 -34.94 12.80 35.23
CA ALA A 415 -35.91 12.06 34.42
C ALA A 415 -37.24 12.82 34.27
N SER A 416 -37.65 13.59 35.29
CA SER A 416 -38.89 14.36 35.25
C SER A 416 -38.76 15.61 34.37
N ILE A 417 -37.63 16.32 34.46
CA ILE A 417 -37.38 17.51 33.63
C ILE A 417 -37.24 17.13 32.15
N ALA A 418 -36.53 16.04 31.86
CA ALA A 418 -36.27 15.61 30.49
C ALA A 418 -37.54 15.33 29.66
N GLN A 419 -38.67 15.00 30.30
CA GLN A 419 -39.93 14.69 29.63
C GLN A 419 -40.58 15.90 28.92
N PHE A 420 -40.30 17.13 29.38
CA PHE A 420 -40.93 18.34 28.84
C PHE A 420 -39.93 19.42 28.40
N LEU A 421 -38.65 19.30 28.78
CA LEU A 421 -37.63 20.28 28.43
C LEU A 421 -37.38 20.27 26.91
N ASN A 422 -37.45 21.44 26.28
CA ASN A 422 -37.01 21.57 24.89
C ASN A 422 -35.48 21.57 24.82
N GLN A 423 -34.90 20.39 24.58
CA GLN A 423 -33.45 20.19 24.58
C GLN A 423 -32.71 20.85 23.41
N ASP A 424 -33.45 21.38 22.42
CA ASP A 424 -32.86 22.22 21.36
C ASP A 424 -32.56 23.65 21.85
N VAL A 425 -33.17 24.06 22.98
CA VAL A 425 -33.01 25.40 23.58
C VAL A 425 -32.25 25.34 24.90
N ILE A 426 -32.55 24.35 25.75
CA ILE A 426 -31.93 24.20 27.07
C ILE A 426 -31.44 22.76 27.23
N ALA A 427 -30.13 22.58 27.38
CA ALA A 427 -29.57 21.27 27.65
C ALA A 427 -29.74 20.89 29.13
N LEU A 428 -29.95 19.59 29.38
CA LEU A 428 -30.02 19.04 30.73
C LEU A 428 -28.69 18.37 31.11
N GLY A 429 -28.23 18.58 32.34
CA GLY A 429 -27.06 17.93 32.88
C GLY A 429 -27.22 17.43 34.31
N ALA A 430 -26.37 16.47 34.68
CA ALA A 430 -26.23 16.02 36.07
C ALA A 430 -25.07 16.74 36.76
N GLU A 431 -25.08 16.73 38.10
CA GLU A 431 -24.03 17.36 38.92
C GLU A 431 -22.85 16.45 39.25
N ASN A 432 -22.97 15.14 38.96
CA ASN A 432 -21.92 14.13 39.12
C ASN A 432 -22.29 12.84 38.36
N CYS A 433 -21.33 11.90 38.23
CA CYS A 433 -21.60 10.49 38.00
C CYS A 433 -20.52 9.62 38.67
N ALA A 434 -20.76 8.31 38.78
CA ALA A 434 -19.82 7.35 39.36
C ALA A 434 -18.60 7.10 38.46
N ASP A 435 -17.49 6.66 39.08
CA ASP A 435 -16.27 6.14 38.43
C ASP A 435 -16.39 4.64 38.09
N LYS A 436 -17.60 4.09 38.16
CA LYS A 436 -17.90 2.67 37.91
C LYS A 436 -19.10 2.54 36.98
N GLU A 437 -19.03 1.59 36.06
CA GLU A 437 -20.11 1.35 35.09
C GLU A 437 -21.41 0.87 35.76
N LYS A 438 -21.28 -0.08 36.68
CA LYS A 438 -22.35 -0.69 37.49
C LYS A 438 -21.74 -1.51 38.62
N GLY A 439 -22.52 -1.85 39.64
CA GLY A 439 -22.10 -2.80 40.68
C GLY A 439 -22.58 -2.43 42.08
N ALA A 440 -21.89 -2.96 43.09
CA ALA A 440 -22.20 -2.76 44.51
C ALA A 440 -21.67 -1.41 45.02
N PHE A 441 -22.20 -0.32 44.45
CA PHE A 441 -21.85 1.06 44.79
C PHE A 441 -23.11 1.81 45.27
N THR A 442 -23.63 1.39 46.43
CA THR A 442 -24.90 1.90 46.97
C THR A 442 -24.86 3.43 47.12
N GLY A 443 -25.81 4.11 46.48
CA GLY A 443 -25.94 5.57 46.50
C GLY A 443 -25.29 6.29 45.32
N GLU A 444 -24.43 5.61 44.55
CA GLU A 444 -23.83 6.18 43.34
C GLU A 444 -24.75 6.04 42.12
N VAL A 445 -24.63 6.98 41.17
CA VAL A 445 -25.38 6.98 39.91
C VAL A 445 -24.37 6.88 38.77
N SER A 446 -24.45 5.81 37.97
CA SER A 446 -23.50 5.60 36.87
C SER A 446 -23.71 6.56 35.71
N ALA A 447 -22.68 6.76 34.88
CA ALA A 447 -22.79 7.58 33.67
C ALA A 447 -23.89 7.08 32.71
N GLU A 448 -24.09 5.76 32.62
CA GLU A 448 -25.17 5.14 31.83
C GLU A 448 -26.55 5.50 32.40
N MET A 449 -26.70 5.46 33.74
CA MET A 449 -27.94 5.89 34.41
C MET A 449 -28.23 7.37 34.19
N VAL A 450 -27.21 8.25 34.25
CA VAL A 450 -27.37 9.67 33.94
C VAL A 450 -27.85 9.84 32.49
N LYS A 451 -27.18 9.17 31.55
CA LYS A 451 -27.53 9.28 30.12
C LYS A 451 -28.96 8.83 29.83
N SER A 452 -29.42 7.75 30.48
CA SER A 452 -30.76 7.19 30.24
C SER A 452 -31.90 8.12 30.66
N THR A 453 -31.64 9.11 31.51
CA THR A 453 -32.63 10.15 31.86
C THR A 453 -32.88 11.13 30.72
N GLY A 454 -32.01 11.20 29.70
CA GLY A 454 -32.03 12.23 28.66
C GLY A 454 -31.04 13.37 28.91
N ALA A 455 -30.23 13.31 29.97
CA ALA A 455 -29.14 14.26 30.19
C ALA A 455 -28.11 14.22 29.04
N GLN A 456 -27.61 15.40 28.67
CA GLN A 456 -26.59 15.60 27.65
C GLN A 456 -25.23 15.98 28.25
N TYR A 457 -25.24 16.53 29.47
CA TYR A 457 -24.05 17.00 30.17
C TYR A 457 -23.89 16.37 31.55
N VAL A 458 -22.68 16.38 32.09
CA VAL A 458 -22.39 16.08 33.49
C VAL A 458 -21.28 16.98 34.00
N ILE A 459 -21.45 17.56 35.20
CA ILE A 459 -20.39 18.28 35.91
C ILE A 459 -19.50 17.24 36.60
N LEU A 460 -18.17 17.36 36.44
CA LEU A 460 -17.19 16.52 37.11
C LEU A 460 -16.04 17.36 37.66
N GLY A 461 -15.52 16.99 38.83
CA GLY A 461 -14.40 17.69 39.45
C GLY A 461 -14.76 19.02 40.10
N HIS A 462 -16.05 19.28 40.36
CA HIS A 462 -16.48 20.49 41.07
C HIS A 462 -15.76 20.61 42.42
N SER A 463 -15.35 21.82 42.79
CA SER A 463 -14.59 22.11 44.02
C SER A 463 -15.18 21.47 45.29
N GLU A 464 -16.50 21.51 45.47
CA GLU A 464 -17.19 20.85 46.60
C GLU A 464 -16.99 19.33 46.63
N ARG A 465 -16.89 18.67 45.46
CA ARG A 465 -16.66 17.23 45.38
C ARG A 465 -15.22 16.86 45.68
N ARG A 466 -14.26 17.65 45.20
CA ARG A 466 -12.84 17.53 45.57
C ARG A 466 -12.64 17.74 47.06
N GLY A 467 -13.22 18.81 47.61
CA GLY A 467 -13.03 19.23 49.00
C GLY A 467 -13.78 18.36 50.03
N TYR A 468 -15.06 18.06 49.81
CA TYR A 468 -15.88 17.36 50.81
C TYR A 468 -15.89 15.85 50.64
N TYR A 469 -15.71 15.36 49.41
CA TYR A 469 -15.84 13.94 49.06
C TYR A 469 -14.51 13.33 48.58
N GLY A 470 -13.42 14.10 48.54
CA GLY A 470 -12.08 13.59 48.28
C GLY A 470 -11.85 13.07 46.86
N GLU A 471 -12.53 13.64 45.86
CA GLU A 471 -12.31 13.24 44.46
C GLU A 471 -10.89 13.60 43.99
N THR A 472 -10.09 12.58 43.68
CA THR A 472 -8.71 12.73 43.19
C THR A 472 -8.66 12.81 41.66
N PRO A 473 -7.55 13.27 41.07
CA PRO A 473 -7.38 13.30 39.63
C PRO A 473 -7.61 11.94 38.95
N GLU A 474 -7.24 10.83 39.60
CA GLU A 474 -7.40 9.46 39.11
C GLU A 474 -8.88 9.06 39.06
N ILE A 475 -9.65 9.36 40.12
CA ILE A 475 -11.10 9.12 40.17
C ILE A 475 -11.77 9.93 39.05
N LEU A 476 -11.38 11.20 38.90
CA LEU A 476 -11.95 12.08 37.89
C LEU A 476 -11.63 11.63 36.46
N LYS A 477 -10.42 11.13 36.23
CA LYS A 477 -10.05 10.52 34.94
C LYS A 477 -10.99 9.37 34.58
N GLU A 478 -11.26 8.45 35.52
CA GLU A 478 -12.19 7.34 35.30
C GLU A 478 -13.61 7.85 35.00
N LYS A 479 -14.10 8.83 35.78
CA LYS A 479 -15.43 9.44 35.56
C LYS A 479 -15.55 10.10 34.19
N VAL A 480 -14.56 10.89 33.78
CA VAL A 480 -14.54 11.56 32.47
C VAL A 480 -14.62 10.53 31.36
N GLN A 481 -13.79 9.49 31.42
CA GLN A 481 -13.80 8.44 30.39
C GLN A 481 -15.14 7.70 30.31
N LEU A 482 -15.75 7.38 31.46
CA LEU A 482 -17.06 6.74 31.49
C LEU A 482 -18.19 7.66 31.00
N ALA A 483 -18.15 8.94 31.33
CA ALA A 483 -19.12 9.93 30.84
C ALA A 483 -19.06 10.03 29.32
N LEU A 484 -17.86 10.21 28.75
CA LEU A 484 -17.66 10.30 27.30
C LEU A 484 -18.06 9.00 26.59
N LYS A 485 -17.71 7.84 27.15
CA LYS A 485 -18.09 6.52 26.62
C LYS A 485 -19.62 6.36 26.51
N ASN A 486 -20.38 6.95 27.42
CA ASN A 486 -21.84 6.94 27.42
C ASN A 486 -22.46 8.11 26.63
N GLY A 487 -21.66 8.89 25.89
CA GLY A 487 -22.16 9.99 25.06
C GLY A 487 -22.68 11.18 25.86
N LEU A 488 -22.18 11.37 27.08
CA LEU A 488 -22.31 12.62 27.83
C LEU A 488 -21.17 13.57 27.44
N LYS A 489 -21.45 14.86 27.45
CA LYS A 489 -20.43 15.91 27.45
C LYS A 489 -20.07 16.26 28.88
N VAL A 490 -18.82 16.63 29.13
CA VAL A 490 -18.35 16.90 30.50
C VAL A 490 -18.12 18.39 30.68
N ILE A 491 -18.66 18.96 31.75
CA ILE A 491 -18.24 20.25 32.30
C ILE A 491 -17.23 19.93 33.39
N PHE A 492 -15.94 20.08 33.08
CA PHE A 492 -14.84 19.72 33.96
C PHE A 492 -14.38 20.92 34.76
N CYS A 493 -14.57 20.87 36.08
CA CYS A 493 -14.20 21.95 36.97
C CYS A 493 -12.75 21.83 37.46
N ILE A 494 -12.07 22.97 37.48
CA ILE A 494 -10.71 23.15 37.97
C ILE A 494 -10.59 24.47 38.72
N GLY A 495 -9.65 24.58 39.65
CA GLY A 495 -9.41 25.84 40.34
C GLY A 495 -8.59 25.71 41.60
N GLU A 496 -8.02 26.82 42.05
CA GLU A 496 -7.10 26.89 43.16
C GLU A 496 -7.76 27.39 44.46
N SER A 497 -7.21 26.98 45.61
CA SER A 497 -7.57 27.51 46.93
C SER A 497 -7.05 28.94 47.15
N LEU A 498 -7.49 29.59 48.23
CA LEU A 498 -6.98 30.92 48.59
C LEU A 498 -5.47 30.86 48.88
N GLU A 499 -5.02 29.84 49.61
CA GLU A 499 -3.62 29.64 49.97
C GLU A 499 -2.74 29.42 48.73
N GLU A 500 -3.24 28.70 47.74
CA GLU A 500 -2.55 28.47 46.46
C GLU A 500 -2.47 29.76 45.64
N ARG A 501 -3.54 30.56 45.59
CA ARG A 501 -3.54 31.87 44.91
C ARG A 501 -2.58 32.85 45.57
N GLU A 502 -2.59 32.95 46.90
CA GLU A 502 -1.67 33.82 47.65
C GLU A 502 -0.20 33.37 47.53
N ALA A 503 0.04 32.08 47.30
CA ALA A 503 1.35 31.52 47.01
C ALA A 503 1.77 31.65 45.52
N GLY A 504 0.94 32.23 44.64
CA GLY A 504 1.23 32.38 43.21
C GLY A 504 1.21 31.07 42.42
N LYS A 505 0.53 30.03 42.92
CA LYS A 505 0.49 28.67 42.34
C LYS A 505 -0.71 28.39 41.45
N GLN A 506 -1.58 29.37 41.21
CA GLN A 506 -2.82 29.17 40.47
C GLN A 506 -2.61 28.47 39.11
N ASN A 507 -1.55 28.85 38.38
CA ASN A 507 -1.21 28.27 37.08
C ASN A 507 -0.71 26.82 37.18
N ASP A 508 0.03 26.49 38.24
CA ASP A 508 0.53 25.14 38.47
C ASP A 508 -0.62 24.20 38.84
N VAL A 509 -1.54 24.68 39.69
CA VAL A 509 -2.72 23.92 40.14
C VAL A 509 -3.63 23.59 38.96
N VAL A 510 -4.08 24.61 38.20
CA VAL A 510 -5.00 24.36 37.08
C VAL A 510 -4.37 23.49 35.99
N LYS A 511 -3.07 23.62 35.76
CA LYS A 511 -2.34 22.76 34.82
C LYS A 511 -2.30 21.31 35.33
N ALA A 512 -1.96 21.09 36.60
CA ALA A 512 -1.89 19.77 37.19
C ALA A 512 -3.25 19.05 37.18
N GLU A 513 -4.35 19.77 37.48
CA GLU A 513 -5.70 19.19 37.44
C GLU A 513 -6.12 18.77 36.03
N LEU A 514 -5.79 19.56 35.01
CA LEU A 514 -6.05 19.20 33.61
C LEU A 514 -5.17 18.03 33.16
N GLU A 515 -3.88 18.04 33.53
CA GLU A 515 -2.93 16.97 33.21
C GLU A 515 -3.32 15.62 33.81
N GLY A 516 -3.76 15.64 35.08
CA GLY A 516 -4.12 14.43 35.81
C GLY A 516 -5.43 13.78 35.34
N SER A 517 -6.36 14.56 34.77
CA SER A 517 -7.74 14.08 34.56
C SER A 517 -8.26 14.11 33.12
N VAL A 518 -7.84 15.08 32.29
CA VAL A 518 -8.43 15.26 30.93
C VAL A 518 -7.40 15.37 29.79
N PHE A 519 -6.12 15.61 30.08
CA PHE A 519 -5.06 15.65 29.04
C PHE A 519 -4.55 14.26 28.60
N ASN A 520 -5.14 13.20 29.14
CA ASN A 520 -5.00 11.83 28.66
C ASN A 520 -5.96 11.48 27.51
N LEU A 521 -6.90 12.37 27.18
CA LEU A 521 -7.86 12.17 26.09
C LEU A 521 -7.21 12.40 24.71
N THR A 522 -7.82 11.83 23.68
CA THR A 522 -7.52 12.23 22.30
C THR A 522 -8.13 13.60 21.99
N ALA A 523 -7.62 14.29 20.96
CA ALA A 523 -8.16 15.58 20.53
C ALA A 523 -9.65 15.52 20.14
N GLU A 524 -10.14 14.39 19.63
CA GLU A 524 -11.56 14.21 19.29
C GLU A 524 -12.44 14.01 20.53
N GLU A 525 -11.96 13.26 21.53
CA GLU A 525 -12.65 13.11 22.81
C GLU A 525 -12.69 14.44 23.57
N PHE A 526 -11.59 15.20 23.55
CA PHE A 526 -11.47 16.48 24.24
C PHE A 526 -12.46 17.56 23.74
N LYS A 527 -12.96 17.47 22.50
CA LYS A 527 -14.01 18.36 21.98
C LYS A 527 -15.34 18.27 22.75
N ASN A 528 -15.53 17.21 23.53
CA ASN A 528 -16.70 17.02 24.38
C ASN A 528 -16.47 17.51 25.82
N ILE A 529 -15.34 18.16 26.08
CA ILE A 529 -15.01 18.79 27.36
C ILE A 529 -15.27 20.30 27.27
N VAL A 530 -16.03 20.80 28.23
CA VAL A 530 -16.13 22.22 28.58
C VAL A 530 -15.35 22.40 29.88
N ILE A 531 -14.45 23.39 29.95
CA ILE A 531 -13.70 23.65 31.18
C ILE A 531 -14.46 24.70 31.99
N ALA A 532 -14.60 24.50 33.30
CA ALA A 532 -15.12 25.51 34.21
C ALA A 532 -14.01 25.88 35.22
N TYR A 533 -13.52 27.11 35.14
CA TYR A 533 -12.54 27.63 36.08
C TYR A 533 -13.25 28.21 37.31
N GLU A 534 -13.01 27.61 38.47
CA GLU A 534 -13.65 27.93 39.74
C GLU A 534 -12.60 28.46 40.73
N PRO A 535 -12.36 29.79 40.83
CA PRO A 535 -11.53 30.33 41.89
C PRO A 535 -12.19 30.01 43.25
N ILE A 536 -11.71 28.99 43.95
CA ILE A 536 -12.40 28.38 45.11
C ILE A 536 -12.64 29.43 46.19
N TRP A 537 -11.68 30.34 46.36
CA TRP A 537 -11.73 31.47 47.27
C TRP A 537 -12.83 32.50 46.98
N ALA A 538 -13.41 32.49 45.78
CA ALA A 538 -14.52 33.36 45.37
C ALA A 538 -15.90 32.66 45.36
N ILE A 539 -15.98 31.38 45.72
CA ILE A 539 -17.24 30.62 45.74
C ILE A 539 -17.95 30.84 47.08
N GLY A 540 -19.12 31.49 47.06
CA GLY A 540 -19.97 31.64 48.26
C GLY A 540 -19.42 32.55 49.37
N THR A 541 -18.24 33.15 49.17
CA THR A 541 -17.55 34.01 50.17
C THR A 541 -17.93 35.49 50.07
N GLY A 542 -18.64 35.89 49.01
CA GLY A 542 -18.94 37.30 48.71
C GLY A 542 -17.76 38.09 48.14
N LYS A 543 -16.54 37.54 48.19
CA LYS A 543 -15.39 38.04 47.43
C LYS A 543 -15.51 37.54 46.00
N THR A 544 -15.39 38.43 45.02
CA THR A 544 -15.48 38.08 43.59
C THR A 544 -14.14 38.36 42.94
N ALA A 545 -13.63 37.44 42.12
CA ALA A 545 -12.44 37.72 41.32
C ALA A 545 -12.75 38.89 40.36
N THR A 546 -11.79 39.78 40.14
CA THR A 546 -11.97 40.81 39.11
C THR A 546 -12.02 40.16 37.74
N ALA A 547 -12.61 40.86 36.76
CA ALA A 547 -12.68 40.32 35.40
C ALA A 547 -11.27 40.11 34.81
N GLU A 548 -10.27 40.89 35.21
CA GLU A 548 -8.87 40.71 34.84
C GLU A 548 -8.26 39.45 35.43
N GLN A 549 -8.54 39.14 36.70
CA GLN A 549 -8.06 37.91 37.34
C GLN A 549 -8.67 36.67 36.70
N ALA A 550 -9.95 36.74 36.32
CA ALA A 550 -10.62 35.68 35.56
C ALA A 550 -9.99 35.51 34.17
N GLU A 551 -9.80 36.60 33.43
CA GLU A 551 -9.18 36.57 32.10
C GLU A 551 -7.75 36.02 32.12
N GLU A 552 -6.93 36.42 33.10
CA GLU A 552 -5.55 35.94 33.26
C GLU A 552 -5.48 34.40 33.26
N ILE A 553 -6.35 33.76 34.05
CA ILE A 553 -6.37 32.30 34.18
C ILE A 553 -7.03 31.63 32.99
N HIS A 554 -8.10 32.21 32.44
CA HIS A 554 -8.74 31.69 31.23
C HIS A 554 -7.78 31.69 30.03
N ALA A 555 -7.03 32.78 29.82
CA ALA A 555 -6.01 32.87 28.79
C ALA A 555 -4.90 31.83 29.01
N TYR A 556 -4.47 31.64 30.26
CA TYR A 556 -3.49 30.61 30.60
C TYR A 556 -4.02 29.19 30.31
N ILE A 557 -5.23 28.83 30.77
CA ILE A 557 -5.88 27.55 30.47
C ILE A 557 -5.94 27.32 28.95
N ARG A 558 -6.36 28.32 28.18
CA ARG A 558 -6.41 28.21 26.73
C ARG A 558 -5.02 27.97 26.12
N SER A 559 -4.00 28.63 26.65
CA SER A 559 -2.61 28.46 26.20
C SER A 559 -2.10 27.03 26.39
N ILE A 560 -2.39 26.39 27.52
CA ILE A 560 -1.96 25.01 27.80
C ILE A 560 -2.78 23.97 27.03
N VAL A 561 -4.07 24.25 26.75
CA VAL A 561 -4.85 23.44 25.81
C VAL A 561 -4.27 23.55 24.40
N ALA A 562 -3.83 24.75 23.97
CA ALA A 562 -3.21 24.95 22.67
C ALA A 562 -1.83 24.27 22.57
N GLU A 563 -1.06 24.27 23.65
CA GLU A 563 0.20 23.52 23.76
C GLU A 563 -0.03 22.02 23.61
N LYS A 564 -1.05 21.47 24.29
CA LYS A 564 -1.33 20.03 24.31
C LYS A 564 -1.97 19.51 23.02
N TYR A 565 -2.97 20.21 22.50
CA TYR A 565 -3.84 19.72 21.42
C TYR A 565 -3.78 20.57 20.14
N GLY A 566 -3.02 21.66 20.14
CA GLY A 566 -2.93 22.60 19.03
C GLY A 566 -3.99 23.71 19.10
N LYS A 567 -3.71 24.80 18.39
CA LYS A 567 -4.54 26.02 18.40
C LYS A 567 -5.99 25.79 18.01
N GLU A 568 -6.26 24.88 17.07
CA GLU A 568 -7.64 24.64 16.61
C GLU A 568 -8.53 24.05 17.70
N VAL A 569 -8.00 23.12 18.51
CA VAL A 569 -8.75 22.54 19.64
C VAL A 569 -8.97 23.58 20.73
N ALA A 570 -7.93 24.36 21.07
CA ALA A 570 -8.03 25.42 22.07
C ALA A 570 -9.04 26.52 21.72
N GLU A 571 -9.20 26.82 20.44
CA GLU A 571 -10.20 27.78 19.94
C GLU A 571 -11.61 27.18 19.82
N ASP A 572 -11.78 25.86 19.94
CA ASP A 572 -13.10 25.20 19.97
C ASP A 572 -13.54 24.89 21.41
N THR A 573 -12.59 24.73 22.35
CA THR A 573 -12.85 24.51 23.77
C THR A 573 -13.45 25.76 24.42
N SER A 574 -14.64 25.60 25.00
CA SER A 574 -15.30 26.64 25.81
C SER A 574 -14.77 26.61 27.25
N ILE A 575 -14.38 27.77 27.78
CA ILE A 575 -13.88 27.94 29.14
C ILE A 575 -14.83 28.87 29.90
N LEU A 576 -15.51 28.33 30.91
CA LEU A 576 -16.53 29.01 31.70
C LEU A 576 -15.96 29.53 33.01
N TYR A 577 -16.41 30.70 33.43
CA TYR A 577 -16.09 31.25 34.74
C TYR A 577 -17.08 30.73 35.79
N GLY A 578 -16.57 30.05 36.83
CA GLY A 578 -17.36 29.41 37.90
C GLY A 578 -17.33 30.16 39.25
N GLY A 579 -16.78 31.36 39.30
CA GLY A 579 -16.83 32.21 40.51
C GLY A 579 -18.21 32.86 40.73
N SER A 580 -18.28 33.87 41.61
CA SER A 580 -19.53 34.59 41.95
C SER A 580 -20.04 35.49 40.80
N CYS A 581 -20.54 34.85 39.72
CA CYS A 581 -21.15 35.51 38.58
C CYS A 581 -22.64 35.81 38.85
N LYS A 582 -23.04 37.06 38.60
CA LYS A 582 -24.37 37.62 38.81
C LYS A 582 -24.76 38.45 37.58
N ALA A 583 -26.04 38.72 37.40
CA ALA A 583 -26.51 39.53 36.26
C ALA A 583 -25.80 40.91 36.16
N SER A 584 -25.41 41.50 37.29
CA SER A 584 -24.74 42.82 37.31
C SER A 584 -23.27 42.81 36.88
N ASN A 585 -22.54 41.70 36.99
CA ASN A 585 -21.13 41.61 36.62
C ASN A 585 -20.86 40.70 35.40
N ALA A 586 -21.85 39.91 34.98
CA ALA A 586 -21.75 39.04 33.81
C ALA A 586 -21.34 39.78 32.52
N PRO A 587 -21.87 41.00 32.19
CA PRO A 587 -21.44 41.71 30.98
C PRO A 587 -19.94 42.05 30.96
N GLU A 588 -19.36 42.40 32.11
CA GLU A 588 -17.94 42.72 32.21
C GLU A 588 -17.06 41.46 32.08
N LEU A 589 -17.47 40.36 32.73
CA LEU A 589 -16.79 39.07 32.62
C LEU A 589 -16.86 38.52 31.20
N PHE A 590 -18.05 38.51 30.59
CA PHE A 590 -18.26 37.92 29.25
C PHE A 590 -17.70 38.78 28.12
N ALA A 591 -17.33 40.04 28.40
CA ALA A 591 -16.58 40.87 27.47
C ALA A 591 -15.09 40.50 27.38
N LYS A 592 -14.57 39.70 28.32
CA LYS A 592 -13.17 39.28 28.31
C LYS A 592 -12.90 38.27 27.18
N PRO A 593 -11.75 38.36 26.48
CA PRO A 593 -11.46 37.54 25.31
C PRO A 593 -11.63 36.04 25.55
N ASP A 594 -11.09 35.49 26.64
CA ASP A 594 -10.99 34.04 26.84
C ASP A 594 -12.09 33.47 27.75
N ILE A 595 -13.06 34.29 28.16
CA ILE A 595 -14.24 33.88 28.93
C ILE A 595 -15.40 33.57 27.99
N ASP A 596 -15.73 32.28 27.85
CA ASP A 596 -16.79 31.80 26.96
C ASP A 596 -18.14 31.64 27.68
N GLY A 597 -18.25 32.08 28.93
CA GLY A 597 -19.49 32.16 29.69
C GLY A 597 -19.30 31.77 31.14
N GLY A 598 -20.29 31.13 31.76
CA GLY A 598 -20.28 30.92 33.21
C GLY A 598 -20.91 29.61 33.68
N LEU A 599 -20.36 29.08 34.77
CA LEU A 599 -20.96 28.02 35.59
C LEU A 599 -21.56 28.67 36.84
N ILE A 600 -22.88 28.84 36.84
CA ILE A 600 -23.62 29.71 37.75
C ILE A 600 -24.19 28.90 38.91
N GLY A 601 -23.77 29.21 40.13
CA GLY A 601 -24.33 28.64 41.36
C GLY A 601 -25.67 29.26 41.75
N GLY A 602 -25.72 29.96 42.88
CA GLY A 602 -26.98 30.43 43.49
C GLY A 602 -27.87 31.32 42.61
N ALA A 603 -27.29 32.08 41.67
CA ALA A 603 -28.08 32.90 40.73
C ALA A 603 -28.84 32.06 39.68
N SER A 604 -28.54 30.76 39.54
CA SER A 604 -29.29 29.85 38.68
C SER A 604 -30.58 29.32 39.31
N LEU A 605 -30.81 29.56 40.62
CA LEU A 605 -31.95 29.05 41.37
C LEU A 605 -33.22 29.93 41.24
N LYS A 606 -33.13 31.04 40.51
CA LYS A 606 -34.26 31.92 40.20
C LYS A 606 -34.23 32.25 38.71
N ALA A 607 -35.35 32.05 38.02
CA ALA A 607 -35.40 32.25 36.57
C ALA A 607 -34.97 33.67 36.16
N ALA A 608 -35.45 34.71 36.85
CA ALA A 608 -35.10 36.09 36.55
C ALA A 608 -33.59 36.38 36.65
N ASP A 609 -32.93 35.89 37.70
CA ASP A 609 -31.50 36.11 37.91
C ASP A 609 -30.67 35.35 36.86
N PHE A 610 -31.05 34.11 36.55
CA PHE A 610 -30.39 33.29 35.54
C PHE A 610 -30.56 33.88 34.14
N MET A 611 -31.77 34.34 33.80
CA MET A 611 -32.06 35.05 32.56
C MET A 611 -31.25 36.34 32.43
N GLY A 612 -31.06 37.09 33.52
CA GLY A 612 -30.20 38.28 33.52
C GLY A 612 -28.75 37.98 33.16
N ILE A 613 -28.24 36.79 33.51
CA ILE A 613 -26.89 36.34 33.12
C ILE A 613 -26.87 35.83 31.67
N ILE A 614 -27.88 35.07 31.25
CA ILE A 614 -28.03 34.62 29.85
C ILE A 614 -28.08 35.83 28.90
N ASP A 615 -28.79 36.88 29.30
CA ASP A 615 -28.97 38.11 28.53
C ASP A 615 -27.69 38.97 28.45
N ALA A 616 -26.66 38.69 29.26
CA ALA A 616 -25.36 39.34 29.12
C ALA A 616 -24.65 38.99 27.79
N TRP A 617 -25.15 37.98 27.05
CA TRP A 617 -24.71 37.66 25.69
C TRP A 617 -25.55 38.30 24.57
N LYS A 618 -26.59 39.08 24.90
CA LYS A 618 -27.32 39.92 23.94
C LYS A 618 -26.47 41.12 23.55
#